data_AF-A0A1J3FUZ8-F1
#
_entry.id   AF-A0A1J3FUZ8-F1
#
_cell.length_a   1.000
_cell.length_b   1.000
_cell.length_c   1.000
_cell.angle_alpha   90.00
_cell.angle_beta   90.00
_cell.angle_gamma   90.00
#
_symmetry.space_group_name_H-M   'P 1'
#
loop_
_entity.id
_entity.type
_entity.pdbx_description
1 polymer ?
#
loop_
_entity_poly.entity_id
_entity_poly.type
_entity_poly.pdbx_seq_one_letter_code
_entity_poly.pdbx_strand_id
1 'polypeptide(L)'
;NGDEVDTIKLMLADSGLNVDLGLKILIDKSLIHVNTNVVEMHSLLEKMGKEIVREQSDEPGEREFLTDSKDVCDVLEDSMGT
;
A
#
# COMPACT_ATOMS: atom_id res chain seq x y z
N ASN A 1 4.31 10.33 6.26
CA ASN A 1 3.76 9.04 5.80
C ASN A 1 2.37 8.94 6.35
N GLY A 2 1.40 9.01 5.45
CA GLY A 2 0.01 8.86 5.81
C GLY A 2 -0.88 9.64 4.88
N ASP A 3 -2.04 9.08 4.64
CA ASP A 3 -3.07 9.63 3.78
C ASP A 3 -4.35 9.79 4.60
N GLU A 4 -5.20 10.71 4.17
CA GLU A 4 -6.49 10.92 4.82
C GLU A 4 -7.39 9.70 4.64
N VAL A 5 -8.11 9.32 5.70
CA VAL A 5 -9.03 8.17 5.69
C VAL A 5 -10.05 8.29 4.55
N ASP A 6 -10.59 9.48 4.32
CA ASP A 6 -11.56 9.72 3.26
C ASP A 6 -10.95 9.57 1.87
N THR A 7 -9.68 9.96 1.69
CA THR A 7 -8.94 9.76 0.44
C THR A 7 -8.71 8.27 0.19
N ILE A 8 -8.29 7.50 1.20
CA ILE A 8 -8.09 6.04 1.09
C ILE A 8 -9.42 5.36 0.71
N LYS A 9 -10.52 5.73 1.37
CA LYS A 9 -11.85 5.20 1.06
C LYS A 9 -12.29 5.53 -0.36
N LEU A 10 -12.03 6.76 -0.82
CA LEU A 10 -12.38 7.18 -2.18
C LEU A 10 -11.59 6.40 -3.22
N MET A 11 -10.27 6.22 -3.04
CA MET A 11 -9.42 5.45 -3.96
C MET A 11 -9.84 3.98 -4.04
N LEU A 12 -10.39 3.43 -2.96
CA LEU A 12 -10.79 2.03 -2.86
C LEU A 12 -12.31 1.81 -2.99
N ALA A 13 -13.07 2.84 -3.37
CA ALA A 13 -14.54 2.76 -3.40
C ALA A 13 -15.08 1.63 -4.29
N ASP A 14 -14.41 1.38 -5.43
CA ASP A 14 -14.80 0.37 -6.41
C ASP A 14 -14.02 -0.95 -6.29
N SER A 15 -13.20 -1.10 -5.24
CA SER A 15 -12.35 -2.28 -5.04
C SER A 15 -13.11 -3.54 -4.61
N GLY A 16 -14.39 -3.41 -4.21
CA GLY A 16 -15.16 -4.49 -3.58
C GLY A 16 -14.72 -4.82 -2.15
N LEU A 17 -13.72 -4.10 -1.61
CA LEU A 17 -13.24 -4.26 -0.24
C LEU A 17 -14.13 -3.53 0.75
N ASN A 18 -14.28 -4.12 1.94
CA ASN A 18 -14.81 -3.39 3.09
C ASN A 18 -13.66 -2.61 3.76
N VAL A 19 -13.38 -1.41 3.25
CA VAL A 19 -12.26 -0.56 3.68
C VAL A 19 -12.37 -0.20 5.16
N ASP A 20 -13.58 0.10 5.65
CA ASP A 20 -13.83 0.40 7.07
C ASP A 20 -13.43 -0.76 7.99
N LEU A 21 -13.83 -1.98 7.62
CA LEU A 21 -13.46 -3.18 8.36
C LEU A 21 -11.94 -3.43 8.28
N GLY A 22 -11.33 -3.25 7.10
CA GLY A 22 -9.89 -3.40 6.90
C GLY A 22 -9.09 -2.46 7.79
N LEU A 23 -9.42 -1.16 7.79
CA LEU A 23 -8.78 -0.17 8.65
C LEU A 23 -8.94 -0.51 10.13
N LYS A 24 -10.14 -0.92 10.56
CA LYS A 24 -10.38 -1.35 11.95
C LYS A 24 -9.47 -2.51 12.34
N ILE A 25 -9.36 -3.55 11.51
CA ILE A 25 -8.50 -4.71 11.79
C ILE A 25 -7.03 -4.32 11.90
N LEU A 26 -6.56 -3.41 11.03
CA LEU A 26 -5.18 -2.93 11.06
C LEU A 26 -4.88 -2.12 12.33
N ILE A 27 -5.83 -1.32 12.81
CA ILE A 27 -5.76 -0.59 14.09
C ILE A 27 -5.74 -1.58 15.27
N ASP A 28 -6.65 -2.55 15.29
CA ASP A 28 -6.76 -3.55 16.36
C ASP A 28 -5.49 -4.41 16.47
N LYS A 29 -4.75 -4.57 15.36
CA LYS A 29 -3.45 -5.26 15.30
C LYS A 29 -2.24 -4.35 15.53
N SER A 30 -2.47 -3.06 15.82
CA SER A 30 -1.41 -2.06 16.01
C SER A 30 -0.48 -1.91 14.79
N LEU A 31 -0.98 -2.18 13.58
CA LEU A 31 -0.20 -2.04 12.35
C LEU A 31 -0.26 -0.62 11.79
N ILE A 32 -1.37 0.08 12.06
CA ILE A 32 -1.56 1.49 11.71
C ILE A 32 -2.13 2.23 12.92
N HIS A 33 -1.99 3.55 12.90
CA HIS A 33 -2.64 4.47 13.82
C HIS A 33 -3.44 5.51 13.01
N VAL A 34 -4.55 5.99 13.55
CA VAL A 34 -5.31 7.09 12.92
C VAL A 34 -5.18 8.32 13.80
N ASN A 35 -4.46 9.31 13.31
CA ASN A 35 -4.29 10.60 13.98
C ASN A 35 -5.24 11.62 13.34
N THR A 36 -6.29 12.00 14.08
CA THR A 36 -7.37 12.89 13.62
C THR A 36 -8.14 12.31 12.43
N ASN A 37 -7.58 12.38 11.22
CA ASN A 37 -8.13 11.78 10.00
C ASN A 37 -7.04 11.16 9.11
N VAL A 38 -5.80 11.07 9.57
CA VAL A 38 -4.66 10.59 8.79
C VAL A 38 -4.28 9.20 9.26
N VAL A 39 -4.22 8.25 8.34
CA VAL A 39 -3.71 6.90 8.59
C VAL A 39 -2.19 6.95 8.57
N GLU A 40 -1.55 6.63 9.69
CA GLU A 40 -0.11 6.58 9.83
C GLU A 40 0.36 5.14 10.08
N MET A 41 1.48 4.77 9.47
CA MET A 41 2.17 3.50 9.72
C MET A 41 3.56 3.78 10.28
N HIS A 42 4.00 3.00 11.26
CA HIS A 42 5.35 3.11 11.77
C HIS A 42 6.37 2.81 10.65
N SER A 43 7.44 3.60 10.53
CA SER A 43 8.39 3.49 9.42
C SER A 43 9.01 2.10 9.27
N LEU A 44 9.24 1.39 10.38
CA LEU A 44 9.72 -0.01 10.34
C LEU A 44 8.69 -0.99 9.78
N LEU A 45 7.40 -0.79 10.09
CA LEU A 45 6.32 -1.62 9.54
C LEU A 45 6.12 -1.35 8.06
N GLU A 46 6.18 -0.07 7.67
CA GLU A 46 6.10 0.33 6.26
C GLU A 46 7.26 -0.27 5.46
N LYS A 47 8.49 -0.17 5.99
CA LYS A 47 9.66 -0.80 5.38
C LYS A 47 9.47 -2.32 5.27
N MET A 48 9.05 -2.99 6.35
CA MET A 48 8.80 -4.42 6.34
C MET A 48 7.76 -4.81 5.26
N GLY A 49 6.64 -4.10 5.16
CA GLY A 49 5.61 -4.36 4.15
C GLY A 49 6.12 -4.19 2.71
N LYS A 50 6.92 -3.15 2.45
CA LYS A 50 7.53 -2.94 1.12
C LYS A 50 8.55 -4.03 0.77
N GLU A 51 9.36 -4.47 1.72
CA GLU A 51 10.35 -5.52 1.48
C GLU A 51 9.70 -6.89 1.22
N ILE A 52 8.59 -7.23 1.88
CA ILE A 52 7.83 -8.47 1.59
C ILE A 52 7.45 -8.55 0.10
N VAL A 53 7.10 -7.42 -0.51
CA VAL A 53 6.64 -7.37 -1.90
C VAL A 53 7.82 -7.36 -2.86
N ARG A 54 8.91 -6.69 -2.48
CA ARG A 54 10.18 -6.75 -3.22
C ARG A 54 10.77 -8.16 -3.25
N GLU A 55 10.61 -8.94 -2.18
CA GLU A 55 11.08 -10.33 -2.11
C GLU A 55 10.27 -11.29 -2.98
N GLN A 56 9.11 -10.89 -3.51
CA GLN A 56 8.32 -11.74 -4.42
C GLN A 56 9.04 -12.00 -5.75
N SER A 57 9.79 -11.01 -6.25
CA SER A 57 10.54 -11.10 -7.50
C SER A 57 11.59 -9.99 -7.62
N ASP A 58 12.75 -10.33 -8.18
CA ASP A 58 13.74 -9.34 -8.59
C ASP A 58 13.21 -8.44 -9.71
N GLU A 59 12.32 -8.98 -10.57
CA GLU A 59 11.67 -8.25 -11.66
C GLU A 59 10.45 -7.48 -11.13
N PRO A 60 10.42 -6.13 -11.20
CA PRO A 60 9.32 -5.35 -10.64
C PRO A 60 7.95 -5.68 -11.24
N GLY A 61 7.87 -5.98 -12.55
CA GLY A 61 6.61 -6.30 -13.23
C GLY A 61 5.93 -7.59 -12.77
N GLU A 62 6.66 -8.46 -12.07
CA GLU A 62 6.16 -9.73 -11.53
C GLU A 62 5.74 -9.62 -10.05
N ARG A 63 5.83 -8.44 -9.44
CA ARG A 63 5.41 -8.19 -8.05
C ARG A 63 3.93 -7.86 -7.99
N GLU A 64 3.28 -8.22 -6.89
CA GLU A 64 1.84 -7.99 -6.68
C GLU A 64 1.48 -6.49 -6.69
N PHE A 65 2.37 -5.64 -6.21
CA PHE A 65 2.23 -4.19 -6.30
C PHE A 65 3.58 -3.47 -6.30
N LEU A 66 3.61 -2.28 -6.92
CA LEU A 66 4.80 -1.44 -7.00
C LEU A 66 4.68 -0.28 -6.02
N THR A 67 5.69 -0.13 -5.15
CA THR A 67 5.71 0.95 -4.15
C THR A 67 6.76 2.03 -4.45
N ASP A 68 7.67 1.77 -5.38
CA ASP A 68 8.73 2.69 -5.79
C ASP A 68 8.36 3.36 -7.10
N SER A 69 8.42 4.70 -7.17
CA SER A 69 8.04 5.45 -8.37
C SER A 69 8.92 5.13 -9.57
N LYS A 70 10.20 4.77 -9.35
CA LYS A 70 11.10 4.38 -10.43
C LYS A 70 10.67 3.03 -11.00
N ASP A 71 10.41 2.04 -10.14
CA ASP A 71 9.91 0.74 -10.57
C ASP A 71 8.59 0.88 -11.35
N VAL A 72 7.69 1.77 -10.90
CA VAL A 72 6.44 2.08 -11.63
C VAL A 72 6.72 2.64 -13.02
N CYS A 73 7.60 3.63 -13.14
CA CYS A 73 7.95 4.20 -14.45
C CYS A 73 8.59 3.16 -15.37
N ASP A 74 9.57 2.41 -14.87
CA ASP A 74 10.30 1.41 -15.65
C ASP A 74 9.32 0.33 -16.20
N VAL A 75 8.40 -0.17 -15.36
CA VAL A 75 7.39 -1.16 -15.78
C VAL A 75 6.39 -0.59 -16.81
N LEU A 76 5.98 0.67 -16.67
CA LEU A 76 5.06 1.32 -17.59
C LEU A 76 5.72 1.67 -18.94
N GLU A 77 7.00 2.04 -18.94
CA GLU A 77 7.77 2.36 -20.15
C GLU A 77 8.09 1.09 -20.97
N ASP A 78 8.53 0.03 -20.31
CA ASP A 78 8.93 -1.21 -20.99
C ASP A 78 7.74 -2.14 -21.29
N SER A 79 6.51 -1.78 -20.89
CA SER A 79 5.30 -2.61 -21.01
C SER A 79 5.49 -4.03 -20.46
N MET A 80 6.32 -4.14 -19.41
CA MET A 80 6.63 -5.38 -18.70
C MET A 80 5.62 -5.69 -17.59
N GLY A 81 4.65 -4.79 -17.35
CA GLY A 81 3.54 -5.06 -16.45
C GLY A 81 2.60 -6.11 -17.04
N THR A 82 2.16 -7.05 -16.21
CA THR A 82 1.20 -8.09 -16.58
C THR A 82 -0.25 -7.62 -16.53
#